data_AF-A0A1Z9DYR8-F1
#
_entry.id   AF-A0A1Z9DYR8-F1
#
_cell.length_a   1.000
_cell.length_b   1.000
_cell.length_c   1.000
_cell.angle_alpha   90.00
_cell.angle_beta   90.00
_cell.angle_gamma   90.00
#
_symmetry.space_group_name_H-M   'P 1'
#
loop_
_entity.id
_entity.type
_entity.pdbx_description
1 polymer ?
#
loop_
_entity_poly.entity_id
_entity_poly.type
_entity_poly.pdbx_seq_one_letter_code
_entity_poly.pdbx_strand_id
1 'polypeptide(L)'
;GFAQIEIDQLIQQIDMIAENANFNGVALLDGTMQNVGIQTGSTANERPSIFFKDNTTDGLGIDVVDVTTQANAKTAMGTLDTALTSISDELSRAGAYDNRFGHTISVLEKTAKVTKIARGRIMDADMASESTALSKAQVLSQANTAMLAQANRAMSTVLTLFN
;
A
#
# COMPACT_ATOMS: atom_id res chain seq x y z
N GLY A 1 -11.80 21.95 -44.72
CA GLY A 1 -11.89 20.77 -45.63
C GLY A 1 -12.26 19.55 -44.82
N PHE A 2 -12.68 18.44 -45.44
CA PHE A 2 -13.09 17.22 -44.72
C PHE A 2 -12.05 16.74 -43.68
N ALA A 3 -10.76 16.82 -44.01
CA ALA A 3 -9.67 16.46 -43.10
C ALA A 3 -9.58 17.35 -41.84
N GLN A 4 -9.87 18.65 -41.94
CA GLN A 4 -9.88 19.53 -40.77
C GLN A 4 -11.01 19.16 -39.82
N ILE A 5 -12.20 18.90 -40.37
CA ILE A 5 -13.38 18.53 -39.57
C ILE A 5 -13.10 17.23 -38.79
N GLU A 6 -12.45 16.26 -39.42
CA GLU A 6 -12.05 15.01 -38.76
C GLU A 6 -11.06 15.25 -37.62
N ILE A 7 -10.04 16.09 -37.82
CA ILE A 7 -9.09 16.46 -36.77
C ILE A 7 -9.78 17.19 -35.62
N ASP A 8 -10.68 18.13 -35.90
CA ASP A 8 -11.42 18.85 -34.86
C ASP A 8 -12.25 17.89 -33.99
N GLN A 9 -12.82 16.84 -34.59
CA GLN A 9 -13.54 15.79 -33.84
C GLN A 9 -12.60 14.93 -32.99
N LEU A 10 -11.41 14.60 -33.51
CA LEU A 10 -10.41 13.85 -32.74
C LEU A 10 -9.86 14.65 -31.56
N ILE A 11 -9.62 15.96 -31.74
CA ILE A 11 -9.21 16.89 -30.68
C ILE A 11 -10.27 16.93 -29.57
N GLN A 12 -11.55 17.10 -29.93
CA GLN A 12 -12.65 17.03 -28.96
C GLN A 12 -12.70 15.68 -28.23
N GLN A 13 -12.41 14.58 -28.93
CA GLN A 13 -12.36 13.26 -28.31
C GLN A 13 -11.21 13.12 -27.30
N ILE A 14 -10.05 13.73 -27.57
CA ILE A 14 -8.92 13.76 -26.64
C ILE A 14 -9.31 14.47 -25.35
N ASP A 15 -9.93 15.65 -25.44
CA ASP A 15 -10.41 16.39 -24.27
C ASP A 15 -11.45 15.58 -23.48
N MET A 16 -12.41 14.97 -24.15
CA MET A 16 -13.38 14.10 -23.48
C MET A 16 -12.70 12.96 -22.73
N ILE A 17 -11.63 12.35 -23.26
CA ILE A 17 -10.91 11.29 -22.56
C ILE A 17 -10.17 11.84 -21.34
N ALA A 18 -9.46 12.96 -21.49
CA ALA A 18 -8.70 13.58 -20.41
C ALA A 18 -9.60 14.03 -19.26
N GLU A 19 -10.73 14.69 -19.57
CA GLU A 19 -11.69 15.20 -18.58
C GLU A 19 -12.49 14.08 -17.89
N ASN A 20 -12.82 12.99 -18.60
CA ASN A 20 -13.57 11.89 -18.01
C ASN A 20 -12.70 10.87 -17.27
N ALA A 21 -11.38 10.89 -17.46
CA ALA A 21 -10.45 10.02 -16.74
C ALA A 21 -10.42 10.40 -15.25
N ASN A 22 -11.21 9.69 -14.46
CA ASN A 22 -11.33 9.91 -13.03
C ASN A 22 -11.13 8.62 -12.24
N PHE A 23 -10.61 8.76 -11.02
CA PHE A 23 -10.59 7.70 -10.03
C PHE A 23 -11.21 8.21 -8.73
N ASN A 24 -12.34 7.63 -8.35
CA ASN A 24 -13.06 8.00 -7.12
C ASN A 24 -13.31 9.51 -7.00
N GLY A 25 -13.68 10.16 -8.11
CA GLY A 25 -13.96 11.60 -8.18
C GLY A 25 -12.71 12.50 -8.26
N VAL A 26 -11.50 11.93 -8.28
CA VAL A 26 -10.28 12.66 -8.60
C VAL A 26 -10.05 12.58 -10.10
N ALA A 27 -10.19 13.70 -10.82
CA ALA A 27 -9.79 13.77 -12.21
C ALA A 27 -8.28 13.57 -12.31
N LEU A 28 -7.82 12.77 -13.28
CA LEU A 28 -6.45 12.28 -13.33
C LEU A 28 -5.59 13.03 -14.35
N LEU A 29 -6.19 13.45 -15.46
CA LEU A 29 -5.48 13.86 -16.68
C LEU A 29 -5.78 15.30 -17.12
N ASP A 30 -6.64 16.02 -16.41
CA ASP A 30 -7.05 17.40 -16.71
C ASP A 30 -6.15 18.47 -16.06
N GLY A 31 -5.01 18.06 -15.51
CA GLY A 31 -4.08 18.94 -14.80
C GLY A 31 -4.52 19.36 -13.40
N THR A 32 -5.71 18.99 -12.93
CA THR A 32 -6.17 19.33 -11.56
C THR A 32 -5.49 18.47 -10.50
N MET A 33 -5.08 17.25 -10.87
CA MET A 33 -4.39 16.33 -9.97
C MET A 33 -2.94 16.76 -9.71
N GLN A 34 -2.76 17.60 -8.69
CA GLN A 34 -1.44 18.03 -8.26
C GLN A 34 -0.99 17.23 -7.03
N ASN A 35 0.12 16.49 -7.19
CA ASN A 35 0.95 15.99 -6.10
C ASN A 35 0.22 15.12 -5.05
N VAL A 36 -0.50 14.09 -5.49
CA VAL A 36 -1.26 13.17 -4.63
C VAL A 36 -0.32 12.21 -3.89
N GLY A 37 -0.19 12.40 -2.58
CA GLY A 37 0.64 11.55 -1.72
C GLY A 37 -0.05 10.26 -1.28
N ILE A 38 0.43 9.11 -1.75
CA ILE A 38 -0.06 7.78 -1.35
C ILE A 38 0.68 7.30 -0.11
N GLN A 39 -0.05 6.95 0.96
CA GLN A 39 0.55 6.39 2.17
C GLN A 39 1.00 4.95 1.89
N THR A 40 2.31 4.73 1.89
CA THR A 40 2.90 3.41 1.60
C THR A 40 3.70 2.83 2.76
N GLY A 41 3.54 3.38 3.96
CA GLY A 41 4.25 2.93 5.15
C GLY A 41 3.50 3.25 6.42
N SER A 42 4.15 3.04 7.56
CA SER A 42 3.55 3.24 8.88
C SER A 42 3.83 4.63 9.47
N THR A 43 4.78 5.36 8.90
CA THR A 43 5.17 6.69 9.35
C THR A 43 4.57 7.78 8.44
N ALA A 44 4.38 8.99 8.98
CA ALA A 44 3.72 10.09 8.26
C ALA A 44 4.45 10.54 6.98
N ASN A 45 5.76 10.26 6.86
CA ASN A 45 6.61 10.73 5.76
C ASN A 45 6.76 9.70 4.63
N GLU A 46 6.24 8.48 4.80
CA GLU A 46 6.29 7.43 3.77
C GLU A 46 5.17 7.62 2.75
N ARG A 47 5.22 8.76 2.04
CA ARG A 47 4.19 9.22 1.12
C ARG A 47 4.73 9.60 -0.27
N PRO A 48 5.08 8.63 -1.12
CA PRO A 48 5.33 8.92 -2.53
C PRO A 48 4.20 9.74 -3.15
N SER A 49 4.56 10.83 -3.81
CA SER A 49 3.62 11.64 -4.57
C SER A 49 3.50 11.13 -5.99
N ILE A 50 2.26 11.00 -6.46
CA ILE A 50 1.88 10.76 -7.85
C ILE A 50 1.39 12.08 -8.41
N PHE A 51 1.80 12.40 -9.63
CA PHE A 51 1.19 13.48 -10.40
C PHE A 51 1.21 13.09 -11.87
N PHE A 52 0.20 13.51 -12.62
CA PHE A 52 0.17 13.50 -14.08
C PHE A 52 0.08 14.96 -14.53
N LYS A 53 0.72 15.30 -15.64
CA LYS A 53 0.55 16.61 -16.25
C LYS A 53 -0.86 16.75 -16.83
N ASP A 54 -1.21 17.97 -17.20
CA ASP A 54 -2.39 18.20 -18.03
C ASP A 54 -2.20 17.55 -19.41
N ASN A 55 -3.10 16.64 -19.74
CA ASN A 55 -3.16 15.90 -21.00
C ASN A 55 -4.41 16.27 -21.83
N THR A 56 -5.09 17.37 -21.48
CA THR A 56 -6.05 18.02 -22.38
C THR A 56 -5.33 18.59 -23.59
N THR A 57 -6.10 19.02 -24.59
CA THR A 57 -5.57 19.62 -25.80
C THR A 57 -4.85 20.94 -25.53
N ASP A 58 -5.24 21.70 -24.49
CA ASP A 58 -4.53 22.89 -24.00
C ASP A 58 -3.18 22.51 -23.36
N GLY A 59 -3.18 21.54 -22.44
CA GLY A 59 -1.95 21.04 -21.82
C GLY A 59 -0.94 20.42 -22.80
N LEU A 60 -1.44 19.83 -23.89
CA LEU A 60 -0.64 19.26 -24.98
C LEU A 60 -0.30 20.27 -26.09
N GLY A 61 -0.93 21.45 -26.09
CA GLY A 61 -0.74 22.50 -27.09
C GLY A 61 -1.25 22.14 -28.50
N ILE A 62 -2.31 21.32 -28.59
CA ILE A 62 -2.89 20.83 -29.85
C ILE A 62 -4.31 21.37 -30.13
N ASP A 63 -4.81 22.29 -29.31
CA ASP A 63 -6.14 22.88 -29.36
C ASP A 63 -6.43 23.67 -30.66
N VAL A 64 -5.39 24.29 -31.25
CA VAL A 64 -5.48 25.11 -32.48
C VAL A 64 -4.82 24.47 -33.71
N VAL A 65 -4.72 23.14 -33.77
CA VAL A 65 -4.12 22.46 -34.92
C VAL A 65 -4.94 22.69 -36.20
N ASP A 66 -4.29 23.30 -37.20
CA ASP A 66 -4.86 23.56 -38.53
C ASP A 66 -4.09 22.77 -39.61
N VAL A 67 -4.81 22.05 -40.46
CA VAL A 67 -4.30 21.27 -41.60
C VAL A 67 -4.90 21.71 -42.94
N THR A 68 -5.56 22.87 -42.99
CA THR A 68 -6.19 23.37 -44.22
C THR A 68 -5.20 23.73 -45.34
N THR A 69 -3.94 24.00 -45.00
CA THR A 69 -2.86 24.25 -45.96
C THR A 69 -1.69 23.28 -45.75
N GLN A 70 -0.89 23.05 -46.78
CA GLN A 70 0.31 22.19 -46.67
C GLN A 70 1.31 22.74 -45.64
N ALA A 71 1.45 24.07 -45.54
CA ALA A 71 2.33 24.70 -44.56
C ALA A 71 1.83 24.46 -43.12
N ASN A 72 0.53 24.67 -42.87
CA ASN A 72 -0.06 24.47 -41.54
C ASN A 72 -0.02 22.99 -41.15
N ALA A 73 -0.31 22.08 -42.08
CA ALA A 73 -0.20 20.64 -41.86
C ALA A 73 1.22 20.21 -41.45
N LYS A 74 2.27 20.81 -42.04
CA LYS A 74 3.66 20.52 -41.66
C LYS A 74 3.98 21.00 -40.24
N THR A 75 3.46 22.17 -39.84
CA THR A 75 3.60 22.68 -38.47
C THR A 75 2.84 21.78 -37.49
N ALA A 76 1.61 21.41 -37.82
CA ALA A 76 0.77 20.51 -37.04
C ALA A 76 1.45 19.17 -36.73
N MET A 77 2.15 18.58 -37.70
CA MET A 77 2.91 17.35 -37.47
C MET A 77 3.97 17.50 -36.37
N GLY A 78 4.68 18.64 -36.32
CA GLY A 78 5.68 18.89 -35.28
C GLY A 78 5.06 19.09 -33.90
N THR A 79 3.93 19.78 -33.83
CA THR A 79 3.16 19.96 -32.58
C THR A 79 2.63 18.62 -32.07
N LEU A 80 2.04 17.80 -32.96
CA LEU A 80 1.54 16.47 -32.61
C LEU A 80 2.65 15.51 -32.16
N ASP A 81 3.84 15.57 -32.76
CA ASP A 81 4.99 14.76 -32.35
C ASP A 81 5.47 15.13 -30.93
N THR A 82 5.44 16.42 -30.61
CA THR A 82 5.74 16.92 -29.26
C THR A 82 4.69 16.44 -28.25
N ALA A 83 3.40 16.52 -28.61
CA ALA A 83 2.31 16.02 -27.78
C ALA A 83 2.43 14.50 -27.54
N LEU A 84 2.72 13.71 -28.58
CA LEU A 84 2.94 12.26 -28.47
C LEU A 84 4.12 11.91 -27.58
N THR A 85 5.21 12.68 -27.66
CA THR A 85 6.36 12.52 -26.75
C THR A 85 5.95 12.81 -25.31
N SER A 86 5.19 13.88 -25.06
CA SER A 86 4.69 14.22 -23.72
C SER A 86 3.80 13.10 -23.13
N ILE A 87 2.89 12.53 -23.93
CA ILE A 87 2.05 11.39 -23.52
C ILE A 87 2.91 10.16 -23.23
N SER A 88 3.92 9.90 -24.06
CA SER A 88 4.84 8.76 -23.88
C SER A 88 5.65 8.88 -22.58
N ASP A 89 6.13 10.08 -22.27
CA ASP A 89 6.78 10.38 -21.00
C ASP A 89 5.81 10.13 -19.83
N GLU A 90 4.54 10.49 -19.98
CA GLU A 90 3.54 10.29 -18.94
C GLU A 90 3.22 8.80 -18.69
N LEU A 91 3.11 8.00 -19.75
CA LEU A 91 2.98 6.54 -19.65
C LEU A 91 4.21 5.89 -19.01
N SER A 92 5.41 6.38 -19.32
CA SER A 92 6.65 5.93 -18.70
C SER A 92 6.65 6.22 -17.19
N ARG A 93 6.20 7.41 -16.79
CA ARG A 93 6.04 7.78 -15.37
C ARG A 93 4.99 6.92 -14.67
N ALA A 94 3.86 6.64 -15.31
CA ALA A 94 2.85 5.72 -14.79
C ALA A 94 3.42 4.32 -14.54
N GLY A 95 4.19 3.79 -15.50
CA GLY A 95 4.87 2.50 -15.35
C GLY A 95 5.92 2.49 -14.25
N ALA A 96 6.66 3.58 -14.06
CA ALA A 96 7.58 3.71 -12.93
C ALA A 96 6.86 3.71 -11.57
N TYR A 97 5.69 4.36 -11.48
CA TYR A 97 4.85 4.31 -10.29
C TYR A 97 4.34 2.90 -10.01
N ASP A 98 3.84 2.20 -11.02
CA ASP A 98 3.35 0.81 -10.88
C ASP A 98 4.45 -0.12 -10.36
N ASN A 99 5.64 -0.09 -10.98
CA ASN A 99 6.79 -0.87 -10.52
C ASN A 99 7.15 -0.57 -9.07
N ARG A 100 7.20 0.72 -8.69
CA ARG A 100 7.50 1.13 -7.33
C ARG A 100 6.45 0.62 -6.34
N PHE A 101 5.16 0.72 -6.66
CA PHE A 101 4.10 0.22 -5.79
C PHE A 101 4.11 -1.30 -5.70
N GLY A 102 4.34 -2.02 -6.81
CA GLY A 102 4.52 -3.46 -6.80
C GLY A 102 5.65 -3.91 -5.86
N HIS A 103 6.82 -3.26 -5.94
CA HIS A 103 7.93 -3.53 -5.01
C HIS A 103 7.57 -3.18 -3.57
N THR A 104 6.93 -2.04 -3.35
CA THR A 104 6.55 -1.59 -2.00
C THR A 104 5.57 -2.55 -1.36
N ILE A 105 4.54 -3.00 -2.10
CA ILE A 105 3.58 -4.02 -1.66
C ILE A 105 4.32 -5.29 -1.26
N SER A 106 5.22 -5.81 -2.11
CA SER A 106 5.98 -7.03 -1.80
C SER A 106 6.81 -6.91 -0.51
N VAL A 107 7.46 -5.76 -0.30
CA VAL A 107 8.24 -5.49 0.92
C VAL A 107 7.33 -5.39 2.15
N LEU A 108 6.18 -4.72 2.03
CA LEU A 108 5.23 -4.57 3.12
C LEU A 108 4.61 -5.92 3.51
N GLU A 109 4.25 -6.77 2.55
CA GLU A 109 3.73 -8.12 2.81
C GLU A 109 4.75 -8.97 3.56
N LYS A 110 6.02 -8.94 3.13
CA LYS A 110 7.11 -9.65 3.82
C LYS A 110 7.30 -9.12 5.24
N THR A 111 7.33 -7.81 5.41
CA THR A 111 7.48 -7.16 6.72
C THR A 111 6.30 -7.52 7.64
N ALA A 112 5.07 -7.43 7.16
CA ALA A 112 3.87 -7.81 7.91
C ALA A 112 3.91 -9.27 8.34
N LYS A 113 4.33 -10.19 7.44
CA LYS A 113 4.49 -11.62 7.75
C LYS A 113 5.54 -11.85 8.83
N VAL A 114 6.72 -11.25 8.71
CA VAL A 114 7.81 -11.43 9.69
C VAL A 114 7.43 -10.83 11.04
N THR A 115 6.82 -9.64 11.07
CA THR A 115 6.32 -9.02 12.31
C THR A 115 5.25 -9.87 12.99
N LYS A 116 4.33 -10.46 12.23
CA LYS A 116 3.31 -11.37 12.77
C LYS A 116 3.95 -12.63 13.39
N ILE A 117 4.97 -13.20 12.74
CA ILE A 117 5.71 -14.36 13.26
C ILE A 117 6.49 -13.99 14.52
N ALA A 118 7.19 -12.85 14.53
CA ALA A 118 7.93 -12.38 15.69
C ALA A 118 7.00 -12.16 16.89
N ARG A 119 5.85 -11.50 16.67
CA ARG A 119 4.81 -11.34 17.70
C ARG A 119 4.30 -12.69 18.21
N GLY A 120 4.05 -13.65 17.32
CA GLY A 120 3.64 -15.01 17.70
C GLY A 120 4.66 -15.67 18.63
N ARG A 121 5.96 -15.62 18.29
CA ARG A 121 7.03 -16.19 19.13
C ARG A 121 7.12 -15.56 20.51
N ILE A 122 6.92 -14.24 20.61
CA ILE A 122 6.90 -13.54 21.90
C ILE A 122 5.72 -14.04 22.73
N MET A 123 4.52 -14.08 22.15
CA MET A 123 3.32 -14.57 22.83
C MET A 123 3.45 -16.04 23.26
N ASP A 124 4.01 -16.89 22.41
CA ASP A 124 4.22 -18.31 22.72
C ASP A 124 5.23 -18.50 23.87
N ALA A 125 6.29 -17.69 23.89
CA ALA A 125 7.28 -17.70 24.97
C ALA A 125 6.67 -17.23 26.31
N ASP A 126 5.88 -16.16 26.29
CA ASP A 126 5.18 -15.65 27.48
C ASP A 126 4.15 -16.66 27.99
N MET A 127 3.40 -17.29 27.09
CA MET A 127 2.45 -18.36 27.43
C MET A 127 3.15 -19.59 28.03
N ALA A 128 4.30 -19.99 27.47
CA ALA A 128 5.10 -21.09 28.02
C ALA A 128 5.64 -20.77 29.43
N SER A 129 6.08 -19.54 29.66
CA SER A 129 6.53 -19.07 30.97
C SER A 129 5.41 -19.10 32.02
N GLU A 130 4.25 -18.52 31.68
CA GLU A 130 3.08 -18.50 32.57
C GLU A 130 2.55 -19.91 32.85
N SER A 131 2.48 -20.76 31.83
CA SER A 131 2.06 -22.17 31.98
C SER A 131 3.01 -22.96 32.89
N THR A 132 4.32 -22.70 32.80
CA THR A 132 5.32 -23.31 33.69
C THR A 132 5.18 -22.80 35.12
N ALA A 133 4.94 -21.51 35.31
CA ALA A 133 4.70 -20.92 36.63
C ALA A 133 3.43 -21.48 37.28
N LEU A 134 2.33 -21.57 36.53
CA LEU A 134 1.08 -22.19 36.97
C LEU A 134 1.28 -23.67 37.34
N SER A 135 1.95 -24.43 36.49
CA SER A 135 2.27 -25.84 36.75
C SER A 135 3.11 -26.01 38.02
N LYS A 136 4.12 -25.15 38.21
CA LYS A 136 4.94 -25.12 39.44
C LYS A 136 4.08 -24.80 40.67
N ALA A 137 3.17 -23.83 40.58
CA ALA A 137 2.27 -23.48 41.68
C ALA A 137 1.32 -24.63 42.04
N GLN A 138 0.78 -25.33 41.04
CA GLN A 138 -0.06 -26.52 41.25
C GLN A 138 0.71 -27.68 41.89
N VAL A 139 1.92 -27.98 41.41
CA VAL A 139 2.80 -29.01 42.00
C VAL A 139 3.15 -28.66 43.45
N LEU A 140 3.51 -27.40 43.74
CA LEU A 140 3.76 -26.94 45.11
C LEU A 140 2.52 -27.06 45.99
N SER A 141 1.33 -26.73 45.49
CA SER A 141 0.08 -26.87 46.23
C SER A 141 -0.23 -28.33 46.57
N GLN A 142 -0.02 -29.26 45.62
CA GLN A 142 -0.20 -30.70 45.85
C GLN A 142 0.86 -31.28 46.78
N ALA A 143 2.12 -30.81 46.68
CA ALA A 143 3.18 -31.17 47.60
C ALA A 143 2.87 -30.69 49.02
N ASN A 144 2.35 -29.47 49.19
CA ASN A 144 1.97 -28.94 50.50
C ASN A 144 0.84 -29.76 51.15
N THR A 145 -0.18 -30.17 50.39
CA THR A 145 -1.25 -31.03 50.93
C THR A 145 -0.74 -32.44 51.28
N ALA A 146 0.12 -33.03 50.45
CA ALA A 146 0.75 -34.32 50.74
C ALA A 146 1.70 -34.25 51.96
N MET A 147 2.49 -33.18 52.07
CA MET A 147 3.38 -32.93 53.21
C MET A 147 2.61 -32.71 54.51
N LEU A 148 1.50 -31.96 54.46
CA LEU A 148 0.59 -31.83 55.61
C LEU A 148 0.00 -33.19 56.03
N ALA A 149 -0.44 -34.01 55.07
CA ALA A 149 -0.94 -35.35 55.35
C ALA A 149 0.15 -36.27 55.93
N GLN A 150 1.39 -36.17 55.45
CA GLN A 150 2.52 -36.96 55.96
C GLN A 150 2.98 -36.49 57.35
N ALA A 151 3.00 -35.19 57.62
CA ALA A 151 3.25 -34.64 58.94
C ALA A 151 2.18 -35.09 59.95
N ASN A 152 0.90 -35.07 59.55
CA ASN A 152 -0.20 -35.56 60.38
C ASN A 152 -0.06 -37.06 60.71
N ARG A 153 0.34 -37.90 59.74
CA ARG A 153 0.60 -39.33 59.99
C ARG A 153 1.79 -39.55 60.92
N ALA A 154 2.90 -38.86 60.70
CA ALA A 154 4.08 -38.95 61.56
C ALA A 154 3.77 -38.54 63.01
N MET A 155 2.98 -37.47 63.21
CA MET A 155 2.51 -37.07 64.54
C MET A 155 1.62 -38.15 65.20
N SER A 156 0.77 -38.83 64.43
CA SER A 156 -0.07 -39.92 64.94
C SER A 156 0.77 -41.15 65.35
N THR A 157 1.82 -41.51 64.62
CA THR A 157 2.70 -42.64 64.98
C THR A 157 3.51 -42.35 66.25
N VAL A 158 3.92 -41.10 66.44
CA VAL A 158 4.57 -40.66 67.69
C VAL A 158 3.59 -40.78 68.86
N LEU A 159 2.33 -40.38 68.68
CA LEU A 159 1.32 -40.51 69.74
C LEU A 159 0.99 -41.98 70.11
N THR A 160 1.11 -42.91 69.17
CA THR A 160 0.97 -44.36 69.45
C THR A 160 2.19 -44.99 70.12
N LEU A 161 3.36 -44.33 70.12
CA LEU A 161 4.56 -44.80 70.82
C LEU A 161 4.59 -44.38 72.30
N PHE A 162 3.72 -43.46 72.71
CA PHE A 162 3.60 -42.95 74.07
C PHE A 162 2.34 -43.45 74.82
N ASN A 163 1.55 -44.34 74.20
CA ASN A 163 0.46 -45.12 74.82
C ASN A 163 0.79 -46.60 74.75
#